data_AF-D4M6Q7-F1
#
_entry.id   AF-D4M6Q7-F1
#
_cell.length_a   1.000
_cell.length_b   1.000
_cell.length_c   1.000
_cell.angle_alpha   90.00
_cell.angle_beta   90.00
_cell.angle_gamma   90.00
#
_symmetry.space_group_name_H-M   'P 1'
#
loop_
_entity.id
_entity.type
_entity.pdbx_description
1 polymer ?
#
loop_
_entity_poly.entity_id
_entity_poly.type
_entity_poly.pdbx_seq_one_letter_code
_entity_poly.pdbx_strand_id
1 'polypeptide(L)'
;MIDKKLIPYGGLKKEPFSGTHHGMRYFFRGDDGKSSTTFTVFIYPEPWCFEDTPEEEKEQKTFPLSDEGMDEAIAWLFERFETEKSKWLNASRDAMHIVNNQTF
;
A
#
# COMPACT_ATOMS: atom_id res chain seq x y z
N MET A 1 4.29 11.12 5.19
CA MET A 1 5.29 10.26 4.54
C MET A 1 5.18 8.89 5.18
N ILE A 2 5.18 7.82 4.38
CA ILE A 2 5.15 6.44 4.89
C ILE A 2 6.51 6.15 5.51
N ASP A 3 6.55 5.88 6.81
CA ASP A 3 7.80 5.63 7.54
C ASP A 3 8.18 4.14 7.44
N LYS A 4 9.35 3.86 6.85
CA LYS A 4 9.81 2.47 6.65
C LYS A 4 9.96 1.69 7.94
N LYS A 5 10.19 2.35 9.08
CA LYS A 5 10.36 1.69 10.39
C LYS A 5 9.06 1.09 10.91
N LEU A 6 7.92 1.51 10.37
CA LEU A 6 6.63 0.92 10.66
C LEU A 6 6.39 -0.38 9.87
N ILE A 7 7.23 -0.66 8.86
CA ILE A 7 7.11 -1.85 8.02
C ILE A 7 8.15 -2.90 8.49
N PRO A 8 7.71 -4.02 9.08
CA PRO A 8 8.62 -5.05 9.56
C PRO A 8 9.15 -5.88 8.38
N TYR A 9 10.13 -5.38 7.63
CA TYR A 9 10.61 -6.04 6.40
C TYR A 9 11.17 -7.45 6.65
N GLY A 10 11.85 -7.70 7.78
CA GLY A 10 12.26 -9.05 8.18
C GLY A 10 11.08 -10.00 8.48
N GLY A 11 9.92 -9.44 8.83
CA GLY A 11 8.66 -10.15 9.02
C GLY A 11 7.94 -10.51 7.72
N LEU A 12 8.25 -9.85 6.60
CA LEU A 12 7.61 -10.10 5.28
C LEU A 12 7.85 -11.52 4.76
N LYS A 13 8.87 -12.23 5.27
CA LYS A 13 9.11 -13.66 5.01
C LYS A 13 8.06 -14.58 5.62
N LYS A 14 7.28 -14.09 6.59
CA LYS A 14 6.28 -14.87 7.32
C LYS A 14 4.88 -14.42 6.99
N GLU A 15 4.64 -13.11 7.03
CA GLU A 15 3.31 -12.53 6.92
C GLU A 15 3.36 -11.27 6.06
N PRO A 16 2.34 -11.05 5.22
CA PRO A 16 2.23 -9.81 4.46
C PRO A 16 1.94 -8.63 5.38
N PHE A 17 2.27 -7.44 4.91
CA PHE A 17 1.98 -6.19 5.62
C PHE A 17 1.06 -5.31 4.78
N SER A 18 0.09 -4.65 5.41
CA SER A 18 -0.82 -3.74 4.71
C SER A 18 -0.93 -2.42 5.45
N GLY A 19 -1.19 -1.35 4.70
CA GLY A 19 -1.45 -0.04 5.27
C GLY A 19 -2.14 0.88 4.27
N THR A 20 -2.34 2.13 4.69
CA THR A 20 -3.03 3.14 3.90
C THR A 20 -2.39 4.51 4.08
N HIS A 21 -2.44 5.32 3.02
CA HIS A 21 -2.02 6.70 3.03
C HIS A 21 -2.97 7.54 2.17
N HIS A 22 -3.84 8.33 2.82
CA HIS A 22 -4.76 9.28 2.16
C HIS A 22 -5.52 8.69 0.95
N GLY A 23 -6.19 7.56 1.14
CA GLY A 23 -6.97 6.89 0.09
C GLY A 23 -6.19 5.94 -0.81
N MET A 24 -4.85 5.92 -0.71
CA MET A 24 -4.00 4.91 -1.35
C MET A 24 -3.69 3.79 -0.36
N ARG A 25 -4.19 2.59 -0.62
CA ARG A 25 -3.80 1.38 0.11
C ARG A 25 -2.51 0.82 -0.46
N TYR A 26 -1.71 0.21 0.40
CA TYR A 26 -0.52 -0.52 -0.01
C TYR A 26 -0.43 -1.88 0.69
N PHE A 27 0.08 -2.87 -0.02
CA PHE A 27 0.20 -4.25 0.45
C PHE A 27 1.55 -4.83 0.07
N PHE A 28 2.33 -5.26 1.05
CA PHE A 28 3.66 -5.83 0.91
C PHE A 28 3.56 -7.35 1.09
N ARG A 29 4.11 -8.10 0.14
CA ARG A 29 4.08 -9.58 0.15
C ARG A 29 5.43 -10.15 -0.27
N GLY A 30 6.02 -11.02 0.55
CA GLY A 30 7.21 -11.80 0.17
C GLY A 30 6.88 -12.84 -0.92
N ASP A 31 7.86 -13.18 -1.75
CA ASP A 31 7.67 -14.08 -2.90
C ASP A 31 7.59 -15.57 -2.54
N ASP A 32 8.40 -16.04 -1.58
CA ASP A 32 8.58 -17.47 -1.29
C ASP A 32 8.79 -17.76 0.21
N GLY A 33 7.95 -17.15 1.07
CA GLY A 33 7.98 -17.36 2.52
C GLY A 33 9.39 -17.22 3.12
N LYS A 34 9.88 -18.26 3.80
CA LYS A 34 11.19 -18.25 4.50
C LYS A 34 12.39 -18.05 3.56
N SER A 35 12.28 -18.42 2.29
CA SER A 35 13.34 -18.31 1.29
C SER A 35 13.25 -17.03 0.48
N SER A 36 12.27 -16.16 0.74
CA SER A 36 12.07 -14.92 -0.01
C SER A 36 13.35 -14.10 -0.08
N THR A 37 13.71 -13.75 -1.30
CA THR A 37 14.82 -12.82 -1.61
C THR A 37 14.29 -11.48 -2.11
N THR A 38 12.99 -11.42 -2.42
CA THR A 38 12.30 -10.24 -2.90
C THR A 38 10.97 -10.05 -2.16
N PHE A 39 10.35 -8.89 -2.36
CA PHE A 39 8.97 -8.66 -1.98
C PHE A 39 8.29 -7.81 -3.03
N THR A 40 6.98 -8.00 -3.19
CA THR A 40 6.16 -7.21 -4.09
C THR A 40 5.29 -6.27 -3.27
N VAL A 41 5.27 -5.00 -3.67
CA VAL A 41 4.38 -3.97 -3.14
C VAL A 41 3.28 -3.73 -4.14
N PHE A 42 2.05 -3.79 -3.69
CA PHE A 42 0.86 -3.45 -4.45
C PHE A 42 0.32 -2.12 -3.93
N ILE A 43 -0.21 -1.28 -4.80
CA ILE A 43 -1.03 -0.12 -4.47
C ILE A 43 -2.40 -0.21 -5.14
N TYR A 44 -3.41 0.29 -4.45
CA TYR A 44 -4.79 0.27 -4.93
C TYR A 44 -5.64 1.32 -4.18
N PRO A 45 -6.73 1.81 -4.76
CA PRO A 45 -7.56 2.81 -4.12
C PRO A 45 -8.45 2.21 -3.01
N GLU A 46 -8.77 3.02 -2.01
CA GLU A 46 -9.94 2.77 -1.14
C GLU A 46 -11.25 2.81 -1.96
N PRO A 47 -12.36 2.21 -1.48
CA PRO A 47 -12.56 1.54 -0.18
C PRO A 47 -12.25 0.04 -0.19
N TRP A 48 -11.92 -0.53 -1.35
CA TRP A 48 -11.83 -1.97 -1.53
C TRP A 48 -10.65 -2.58 -0.74
N CYS A 49 -10.81 -3.83 -0.33
CA CYS A 49 -9.70 -4.62 0.16
C CYS A 49 -8.90 -5.21 -1.02
N PHE A 50 -7.71 -5.74 -0.77
CA PHE A 50 -6.83 -6.25 -1.82
C PHE A 50 -7.49 -7.34 -2.69
N GLU A 51 -8.32 -8.20 -2.09
CA GLU A 51 -9.00 -9.30 -2.79
C GLU A 51 -10.13 -8.81 -3.69
N ASP A 52 -10.86 -7.79 -3.26
CA ASP A 52 -12.02 -7.23 -3.97
C ASP A 52 -11.65 -6.14 -4.98
N THR A 53 -10.42 -5.60 -4.91
CA THR A 53 -9.95 -4.63 -5.89
C THR A 53 -9.73 -5.33 -7.24
N PRO A 54 -10.25 -4.81 -8.36
CA PRO A 54 -9.92 -5.30 -9.70
C PRO A 54 -8.42 -5.25 -9.97
N GLU A 55 -7.89 -6.23 -10.70
CA GLU A 55 -6.45 -6.31 -10.99
C GLU A 55 -5.96 -5.11 -11.83
N GLU A 56 -6.83 -4.56 -12.67
CA GLU A 56 -6.57 -3.35 -13.48
C GLU A 56 -6.40 -2.07 -12.65
N GLU A 57 -6.96 -2.04 -11.43
CA GLU A 57 -6.84 -0.91 -10.50
C GLU A 57 -5.69 -1.10 -9.50
N LYS A 58 -5.03 -2.26 -9.55
CA LYS A 58 -3.82 -2.54 -8.79
C LYS A 58 -2.61 -2.21 -9.63
N GLU A 59 -1.65 -1.56 -8.99
CA GLU A 59 -0.31 -1.44 -9.53
C GLU A 59 0.65 -2.13 -8.58
N GLN A 60 1.62 -2.85 -9.12
CA GLN A 60 2.58 -3.58 -8.31
C GLN A 60 4.01 -3.36 -8.80
N LYS A 61 4.95 -3.44 -7.85
CA LYS A 61 6.38 -3.42 -8.14
C LYS A 61 7.12 -4.33 -7.17
N THR A 62 8.10 -5.05 -7.69
CA THR A 62 8.91 -6.00 -6.93
C THR A 62 10.28 -5.39 -6.62
N PHE A 63 10.75 -5.60 -5.40
CA PHE A 63 11.99 -5.05 -4.87
C PHE A 63 12.80 -6.15 -4.16
N PRO A 64 14.13 -6.01 -4.05
CA PRO A 64 14.95 -6.93 -3.26
C PRO A 64 14.58 -6.81 -1.77
N LEU A 65 14.58 -7.93 -1.05
CA LEU A 65 14.33 -7.96 0.38
C LEU A 65 15.59 -7.54 1.17
N SER A 66 15.97 -6.27 1.01
CA SER A 66 17.08 -5.60 1.70
C SER A 66 16.64 -4.23 2.24
N ASP A 67 17.51 -3.56 3.00
CA ASP A 67 17.21 -2.20 3.49
C ASP A 67 17.11 -1.21 2.32
N GLU A 68 17.99 -1.34 1.32
CA GLU A 68 17.96 -0.52 0.11
C GLU A 68 16.68 -0.75 -0.70
N GLY A 69 16.25 -2.01 -0.86
CA GLY A 69 15.00 -2.33 -1.54
C GLY A 69 13.77 -1.78 -0.82
N MET A 70 13.81 -1.67 0.51
CA MET A 70 12.79 -0.98 1.29
C MET A 70 12.79 0.53 1.04
N ASP A 71 13.96 1.16 0.94
CA ASP A 71 14.05 2.58 0.58
C ASP A 71 13.50 2.83 -0.84
N GLU A 72 13.82 1.97 -1.80
CA GLU A 72 13.27 2.02 -3.16
C GLU A 72 11.74 1.82 -3.18
N ALA A 73 11.22 0.91 -2.37
CA ALA A 73 9.79 0.68 -2.23
C ALA A 73 9.06 1.89 -1.66
N ILE A 74 9.59 2.52 -0.61
CA ILE A 74 9.01 3.75 -0.03
C ILE A 74 9.08 4.91 -1.01
N ALA A 75 10.21 5.07 -1.72
CA ALA A 75 10.36 6.09 -2.74
C ALA A 75 9.32 5.91 -3.86
N TRP A 76 9.09 4.67 -4.31
CA TRP A 76 8.07 4.36 -5.31
C TRP A 76 6.65 4.65 -4.80
N LEU A 77 6.32 4.26 -3.57
CA LEU A 77 5.01 4.60 -2.97
C LEU A 77 4.79 6.12 -2.93
N PHE A 78 5.82 6.88 -2.57
CA PHE A 78 5.74 8.34 -2.55
C PHE A 78 5.57 8.93 -3.96
N GLU A 79 6.32 8.43 -4.94
CA GLU A 79 6.22 8.84 -6.34
C GLU A 79 4.81 8.58 -6.90
N ARG A 80 4.25 7.38 -6.68
CA ARG A 80 2.88 7.04 -7.11
C ARG A 80 1.83 7.89 -6.41
N PHE A 81 2.03 8.18 -5.12
CA PHE A 81 1.14 9.07 -4.38
C PHE A 81 1.16 10.49 -4.95
N GLU A 82 2.33 11.08 -5.17
CA GLU A 82 2.42 12.47 -5.66
C GLU A 82 2.00 12.59 -7.13
N THR A 83 2.30 11.61 -7.97
CA THR A 83 1.91 11.61 -9.39
C THR A 83 0.39 11.51 -9.58
N GLU A 84 -0.28 10.68 -8.76
CA GLU A 84 -1.72 10.45 -8.83
C GLU A 84 -2.48 11.05 -7.63
N LYS A 85 -1.95 12.10 -6.99
CA LYS A 85 -2.45 12.66 -5.73
C LYS A 85 -3.96 12.91 -5.69
N SER A 86 -4.50 13.46 -6.77
CA SER A 86 -5.93 13.76 -6.90
C SER A 86 -6.79 12.49 -6.87
N LYS A 87 -6.34 11.41 -7.51
CA LYS A 87 -7.03 10.10 -7.51
C LYS A 87 -7.14 9.55 -6.09
N TRP A 88 -6.03 9.54 -5.36
CA TRP A 88 -5.99 9.01 -3.99
C TRP A 88 -6.84 9.83 -3.02
N LEU A 89 -6.73 11.17 -3.08
CA LEU A 89 -7.53 12.04 -2.21
C LEU A 89 -9.04 11.95 -2.51
N ASN A 90 -9.43 11.74 -3.77
CA ASN A 90 -10.82 11.49 -4.11
C ASN A 90 -11.29 10.14 -3.56
N ALA A 91 -10.52 9.06 -3.76
CA ALA A 91 -10.82 7.75 -3.19
C ALA A 91 -11.00 7.80 -1.66
N SER A 92 -10.19 8.59 -0.95
CA SER A 92 -10.33 8.79 0.50
C SER A 92 -11.66 9.46 0.88
N ARG A 93 -12.15 10.40 0.06
CA ARG A 93 -13.44 11.07 0.30
C ARG A 93 -14.61 10.15 0.00
N ASP A 94 -14.55 9.42 -1.10
CA ASP A 94 -15.60 8.49 -1.51
C ASP A 94 -15.73 7.29 -0.56
N ALA A 95 -14.64 6.90 0.12
CA ALA A 95 -14.67 5.88 1.16
C ALA A 95 -15.44 6.29 2.43
N MET A 96 -15.60 7.60 2.69
CA MET A 96 -16.23 8.11 3.91
C MET A 96 -17.76 8.20 3.77
N HIS A 97 -18.48 7.13 4.12
CA HIS A 97 -19.92 7.23 4.35
C HIS A 97 -20.19 7.85 5.74
N ILE A 98 -20.61 9.12 5.79
CA ILE A 98 -21.09 9.74 7.03
C ILE A 98 -22.44 9.11 7.38
N VAL A 99 -22.46 8.18 8.33
CA VAL A 99 -23.68 7.46 8.74
C VAL A 99 -24.59 8.32 9.64
N ASN A 100 -24.11 9.43 10.22
CA ASN A 100 -24.93 10.33 11.02
C ASN A 100 -24.61 11.81 10.75
N ASN A 101 -25.44 12.47 9.93
CA ASN A 101 -25.37 13.91 9.66
C ASN A 101 -26.30 14.72 10.58
N GLN A 102 -26.55 14.25 11.81
CA GLN A 102 -27.34 15.02 12.77
C GLN A 102 -26.58 16.27 13.21
N THR A 103 -26.95 17.37 12.57
CA THR A 103 -26.64 18.73 12.98
C THR A 103 -27.38 18.99 14.28
N PHE A 104 -26.65 19.26 15.36
CA PHE A 104 -27.21 19.80 16.60
C PHE A 104 -27.39 21.32 16.48
#